data_AF-A0A952U0L8-F1
#
_entry.id   AF-A0A952U0L8-F1
#
_cell.length_a   1.000
_cell.length_b   1.000
_cell.length_c   1.000
_cell.angle_alpha   90.00
_cell.angle_beta   90.00
_cell.angle_gamma   90.00
#
_symmetry.space_group_name_H-M   'P 1'
#
loop_
_entity.id
_entity.type
_entity.pdbx_description
1 polymer ?
#
loop_
_entity_poly.entity_id
_entity_poly.type
_entity_poly.pdbx_seq_one_letter_code
_entity_poly.pdbx_strand_id
1 'polypeptide(L)'
;MSGADLARKILRNLTSGGIDSSGVRTDYVEHLTNKSKAFFKSYEKGFGIVNDDDILRDATLRMVERIFNLIEPYVVHFNNAVDSSQLCLAATPPDEILETVEGEWPFRAAQEVSFYRARFSFHNMSLVLRGSDDRVEFYVLPVDQVMRMSAVEDQYGALMVYNAKVFNGKVEWEVEGKPLTDERFERYCLLMFEYFVKESQEELMRAS
;
A
#
# COMPACT_ATOMS: atom_id res chain seq x y z
N MET A 1 23.58 -6.27 27.78
CA MET A 1 22.53 -6.69 28.74
C MET A 1 22.25 -8.16 28.51
N SER A 2 22.34 -8.99 29.55
CA SER A 2 22.05 -10.43 29.47
C SER A 2 20.55 -10.67 29.29
N GLY A 3 20.15 -11.63 28.45
CA GLY A 3 18.74 -11.97 28.22
C GLY A 3 17.99 -12.39 29.50
N ALA A 4 18.70 -12.88 30.51
CA ALA A 4 18.14 -13.23 31.81
C ALA A 4 17.70 -12.00 32.63
N ASP A 5 18.37 -10.85 32.46
CA ASP A 5 18.02 -9.61 33.15
C ASP A 5 16.76 -8.97 32.56
N LEU A 6 16.56 -9.12 31.25
CA LEU A 6 15.36 -8.68 30.56
C LEU A 6 14.14 -9.51 31.00
N ALA A 7 14.28 -10.83 31.07
CA ALA A 7 13.21 -11.73 31.51
C ALA A 7 12.76 -11.43 32.95
N ARG A 8 13.70 -11.18 33.88
CA ARG A 8 13.37 -10.79 35.25
C ARG A 8 12.66 -9.45 35.34
N LYS A 9 13.01 -8.50 34.47
CA LYS A 9 12.38 -7.17 34.41
C LYS A 9 10.96 -7.23 33.85
N ILE A 10 10.73 -8.08 32.85
CA ILE A 10 9.39 -8.36 32.29
C ILE A 10 8.48 -8.96 33.36
N LEU A 11 8.95 -9.99 34.07
CA LEU A 11 8.15 -10.68 35.09
C LEU A 11 7.82 -9.81 36.31
N ARG A 12 8.70 -8.88 36.68
CA ARG A 12 8.47 -7.96 37.81
C ARG A 12 7.43 -6.87 37.50
N ASN A 13 7.28 -6.51 36.22
CA ASN A 13 6.26 -5.57 35.76
C ASN A 13 4.87 -6.21 35.62
N LEU A 14 4.81 -7.53 35.41
CA LEU A 14 3.55 -8.29 35.33
C LEU A 14 2.92 -8.54 36.71
N THR A 15 3.72 -8.66 37.78
CA THR A 15 3.22 -9.00 39.13
C THR A 15 2.70 -7.82 39.95
N SER A 16 2.92 -6.58 39.51
CA SER A 16 2.52 -5.37 40.24
C SER A 16 1.21 -4.74 39.74
N GLY A 17 0.58 -5.30 38.70
CA GLY A 17 -0.67 -4.80 38.13
C GLY A 17 -1.75 -5.85 38.21
N GLY A 18 -2.64 -5.71 39.20
CA GLY A 18 -3.77 -6.60 39.46
C GLY A 18 -4.61 -6.98 38.23
N ILE A 19 -5.08 -8.21 38.32
CA ILE A 19 -6.05 -8.91 37.49
C ILE A 19 -7.36 -8.14 37.51
N ASP A 20 -7.75 -7.54 36.39
CA ASP A 20 -9.15 -7.34 35.98
C ASP A 20 -9.18 -7.12 34.46
N SER A 21 -10.23 -7.67 33.84
CA SER A 21 -10.37 -7.96 32.42
C SER A 21 -10.70 -6.75 31.53
N SER A 22 -10.31 -6.85 30.25
CA SER A 22 -10.93 -6.15 29.09
C SER A 22 -10.70 -4.65 28.86
N GLY A 23 -9.52 -4.13 29.16
CA GLY A 23 -9.13 -2.80 28.69
C GLY A 23 -7.67 -2.76 28.34
N VAL A 24 -7.34 -2.45 27.09
CA VAL A 24 -5.97 -2.06 26.72
C VAL A 24 -5.54 -0.97 27.70
N ARG A 25 -4.47 -1.22 28.47
CA ARG A 25 -3.90 -0.24 29.41
C ARG A 25 -3.41 0.98 28.63
N THR A 26 -4.28 1.97 28.50
CA THR A 26 -4.06 3.18 27.68
C THR A 26 -2.85 3.96 28.15
N ASP A 27 -2.62 4.00 29.46
CA ASP A 27 -1.43 4.54 30.11
C ASP A 27 -0.14 3.82 29.68
N TYR A 28 -0.19 2.50 29.55
CA TYR A 28 0.95 1.70 29.10
C TYR A 28 1.21 1.88 27.60
N VAL A 29 0.16 1.91 26.78
CA VAL A 29 0.26 2.20 25.35
C VAL A 29 0.77 3.63 25.11
N GLU A 30 0.31 4.60 25.89
CA GLU A 30 0.78 5.98 25.82
C GLU A 30 2.26 6.09 26.22
N HIS A 31 2.68 5.39 27.28
CA HIS A 31 4.09 5.32 27.67
C HIS A 31 4.97 4.67 26.58
N LEU A 32 4.52 3.55 25.99
CA LEU A 32 5.22 2.93 24.86
C LEU A 32 5.27 3.87 23.64
N THR A 33 4.16 4.54 23.33
CA THR A 33 4.07 5.50 22.22
C THR A 33 5.03 6.67 22.43
N ASN A 34 5.07 7.25 23.63
CA ASN A 34 5.95 8.36 23.96
C ASN A 34 7.43 7.94 23.95
N LYS A 35 7.72 6.72 24.42
CA LYS A 35 9.07 6.14 24.35
C LYS A 35 9.51 5.90 22.90
N SER A 36 8.64 5.36 22.06
CA SER A 36 8.91 5.18 20.63
C SER A 36 9.10 6.52 19.92
N LYS A 37 8.25 7.53 20.19
CA LYS A 37 8.41 8.90 19.66
C LYS A 37 9.72 9.55 20.09
N ALA A 38 10.13 9.37 21.34
CA ALA A 38 11.40 9.89 21.86
C ALA A 38 12.60 9.16 21.24
N PHE A 39 12.47 7.85 21.01
CA PHE A 39 13.45 7.07 20.27
C PHE A 39 13.56 7.55 18.82
N PHE A 40 12.45 7.70 18.10
CA PHE A 40 12.44 8.24 16.73
C PHE A 40 13.11 9.61 16.65
N LYS A 41 12.76 10.55 17.54
CA LYS A 41 13.40 11.87 17.59
C LYS A 41 14.91 11.83 17.89
N SER A 42 15.36 10.80 18.60
CA SER A 42 16.78 10.60 18.93
C SER A 42 17.50 9.82 17.82
N TYR A 43 16.79 8.94 17.14
CA TYR A 43 17.23 8.16 15.98
C TYR A 43 17.44 9.08 14.77
N GLU A 44 16.48 9.96 14.47
CA GLU A 44 16.56 11.04 13.46
C GLU A 44 17.73 12.00 13.69
N LYS A 45 18.16 12.17 14.94
CA LYS A 45 19.28 13.06 15.30
C LYS A 45 20.64 12.36 15.35
N GLY A 46 20.68 11.03 15.44
CA GLY A 46 21.88 10.25 15.75
C GLY A 46 22.42 9.40 14.60
N PHE A 47 21.56 8.97 13.68
CA PHE A 47 21.96 8.31 12.43
C PHE A 47 21.72 9.29 11.28
N GLY A 48 22.79 9.61 10.56
CA GLY A 48 22.79 10.62 9.51
C GLY A 48 21.76 10.35 8.41
N ILE A 49 21.20 11.43 7.88
CA ILE A 49 20.52 11.55 6.58
C ILE A 49 19.63 10.33 6.30
N VAL A 50 18.41 10.33 6.85
CA VAL A 50 17.35 9.52 6.23
C VAL A 50 17.30 9.97 4.79
N ASN A 51 17.65 9.10 3.85
CA ASN A 51 17.65 9.45 2.44
C ASN A 51 16.20 9.75 2.06
N ASP A 52 15.96 10.82 1.31
CA ASP A 52 14.60 11.17 0.88
C ASP A 52 13.94 9.99 0.15
N ASP A 53 14.74 9.17 -0.53
CA ASP A 53 14.33 7.92 -1.17
C ASP A 53 13.73 6.88 -0.19
N ASP A 54 14.31 6.73 1.00
CA ASP A 54 13.79 5.79 2.01
C ASP A 54 12.45 6.29 2.59
N ILE A 55 12.32 7.61 2.76
CA ILE A 55 11.08 8.27 3.20
C ILE A 55 9.99 8.06 2.15
N LEU A 56 10.32 8.27 0.87
CA LEU A 56 9.41 8.09 -0.24
C LEU A 56 8.94 6.64 -0.35
N ARG A 57 9.85 5.67 -0.26
CA ARG A 57 9.51 4.24 -0.35
C ARG A 57 8.54 3.81 0.76
N ASP A 58 8.81 4.19 2.02
CA ASP A 58 7.89 3.92 3.15
C ASP A 58 6.54 4.64 2.96
N ALA A 59 6.54 5.87 2.47
CA ALA A 59 5.30 6.60 2.20
C ALA A 59 4.49 5.98 1.07
N THR A 60 5.15 5.48 0.02
CA THR A 60 4.52 4.80 -1.13
C THR A 60 3.86 3.51 -0.71
N LEU A 61 4.54 2.66 0.08
CA LEU A 61 3.95 1.46 0.68
C LEU A 61 2.68 1.80 1.47
N ARG A 62 2.76 2.78 2.37
CA ARG A 62 1.63 3.21 3.20
C ARG A 62 0.48 3.76 2.36
N MET A 63 0.76 4.43 1.24
CA MET A 63 -0.27 4.91 0.34
C MET A 63 -0.98 3.75 -0.35
N VAL A 64 -0.25 2.74 -0.85
CA VAL A 64 -0.86 1.53 -1.43
C VAL A 64 -1.72 0.79 -0.41
N GLU A 65 -1.22 0.59 0.82
CA GLU A 65 -1.99 0.01 1.93
C GLU A 65 -3.24 0.84 2.25
N ARG A 66 -3.12 2.17 2.28
CA ARG A 66 -4.25 3.07 2.53
C ARG A 66 -5.33 2.94 1.45
N ILE A 67 -4.94 2.87 0.18
CA ILE A 67 -5.88 2.68 -0.93
C ILE A 67 -6.55 1.30 -0.81
N PHE A 68 -5.78 0.25 -0.55
CA PHE A 68 -6.32 -1.11 -0.39
C PHE A 68 -7.33 -1.18 0.75
N ASN A 69 -6.97 -0.69 1.94
CA ASN A 69 -7.82 -0.70 3.12
C ASN A 69 -9.08 0.17 2.96
N LEU A 70 -9.05 1.18 2.09
CA LEU A 70 -10.24 1.96 1.76
C LEU A 70 -11.19 1.15 0.86
N ILE A 71 -10.67 0.47 -0.17
CA ILE A 71 -11.48 -0.20 -1.21
C ILE A 71 -11.99 -1.57 -0.74
N GLU A 72 -11.19 -2.34 0.01
CA GLU A 72 -11.51 -3.71 0.44
C GLU A 72 -12.89 -3.86 1.10
N PRO A 73 -13.32 -2.99 2.03
CA PRO A 73 -14.68 -3.07 2.59
C PRO A 73 -15.77 -2.96 1.53
N TYR A 74 -15.61 -2.08 0.53
CA TYR A 74 -16.57 -1.93 -0.57
C TYR A 74 -16.63 -3.18 -1.44
N VAL A 75 -15.49 -3.85 -1.65
CA VAL A 75 -15.43 -5.14 -2.37
C VAL A 75 -16.24 -6.21 -1.65
N VAL A 76 -16.10 -6.31 -0.33
CA VAL A 76 -16.87 -7.26 0.48
C VAL A 76 -18.37 -6.96 0.38
N HIS A 77 -18.77 -5.70 0.52
CA HIS A 77 -20.17 -5.30 0.39
C HIS A 77 -20.73 -5.53 -1.01
N PHE A 78 -19.94 -5.27 -2.05
CA PHE A 78 -20.30 -5.49 -3.44
C PHE A 78 -20.55 -6.99 -3.71
N ASN A 79 -19.61 -7.85 -3.32
CA ASN A 79 -19.73 -9.30 -3.50
C ASN A 79 -20.98 -9.86 -2.82
N ASN A 80 -21.29 -9.38 -1.61
CA ASN A 80 -22.49 -9.79 -0.88
C ASN A 80 -23.79 -9.34 -1.56
N ALA A 81 -23.77 -8.24 -2.31
CA ALA A 81 -24.95 -7.69 -2.97
C ALA A 81 -25.23 -8.32 -4.35
N VAL A 82 -24.18 -8.69 -5.09
CA VAL A 82 -24.30 -9.10 -6.49
C VAL A 82 -24.70 -10.58 -6.65
N ASP A 83 -24.35 -11.44 -5.70
CA ASP A 83 -24.70 -12.88 -5.65
C ASP A 83 -24.51 -13.65 -6.98
N SER A 84 -23.57 -13.18 -7.81
CA SER A 84 -23.25 -13.74 -9.12
C SER A 84 -21.77 -14.09 -9.18
N SER A 85 -21.48 -15.32 -9.61
CA SER A 85 -20.10 -15.82 -9.70
C SER A 85 -19.26 -15.09 -10.75
N GLN A 86 -19.88 -14.50 -11.79
CA GLN A 86 -19.15 -13.79 -12.84
C GLN A 86 -18.68 -12.40 -12.43
N LEU A 87 -19.37 -11.79 -11.45
CA LEU A 87 -19.05 -10.47 -10.91
C LEU A 87 -18.54 -10.57 -9.46
N CYS A 88 -17.95 -11.71 -9.10
CA CYS A 88 -17.29 -11.88 -7.82
C CYS A 88 -15.86 -11.31 -7.90
N LEU A 89 -15.52 -10.44 -6.95
CA LEU A 89 -14.22 -9.82 -6.83
C LEU A 89 -13.32 -10.57 -5.85
N ALA A 90 -12.10 -10.87 -6.27
CA ALA A 90 -11.01 -11.28 -5.41
C ALA A 90 -10.12 -10.09 -5.09
N ALA A 91 -9.76 -9.91 -3.81
CA ALA A 91 -8.78 -8.91 -3.38
C ALA A 91 -7.48 -9.62 -2.99
N THR A 92 -6.34 -9.09 -3.45
CA THR A 92 -4.99 -9.51 -3.05
C THR A 92 -4.32 -8.34 -2.35
N PRO A 93 -3.89 -8.51 -1.08
CA PRO A 93 -3.29 -7.43 -0.31
C PRO A 93 -1.96 -6.96 -0.93
N PRO A 94 -1.47 -5.78 -0.54
CA PRO A 94 -0.18 -5.27 -0.98
C PRO A 94 0.96 -6.24 -0.63
N ASP A 95 1.81 -6.54 -1.62
CA ASP A 95 3.03 -7.33 -1.46
C ASP A 95 4.20 -6.68 -2.21
N GLU A 96 5.42 -6.92 -1.75
CA GLU A 96 6.64 -6.41 -2.39
C GLU A 96 7.13 -7.42 -3.44
N ILE A 97 7.23 -6.96 -4.68
CA ILE A 97 7.69 -7.76 -5.81
C ILE A 97 9.02 -7.19 -6.29
N LEU A 98 10.03 -8.06 -6.34
CA LEU A 98 11.33 -7.74 -6.93
C LEU A 98 11.32 -8.19 -8.40
N GLU A 99 11.49 -7.24 -9.30
CA GLU A 99 11.62 -7.51 -10.73
C GLU A 99 13.03 -7.19 -11.20
N THR A 100 13.64 -8.12 -11.93
CA THR A 100 14.90 -7.88 -12.63
C THR A 100 14.59 -7.26 -13.99
N VAL A 101 14.89 -5.98 -14.14
CA VAL A 101 14.78 -5.27 -15.41
C VAL A 101 16.09 -5.45 -16.16
N GLU A 102 16.04 -6.07 -17.34
CA GLU A 102 17.21 -6.22 -18.20
C GLU A 102 17.68 -4.84 -18.67
N GLY A 103 18.96 -4.52 -18.42
CA GLY A 103 19.55 -3.27 -18.88
C GLY A 103 19.75 -3.28 -20.40
N GLU A 104 19.68 -2.09 -21.01
CA GLU A 104 19.99 -1.94 -22.44
C GLU A 104 21.42 -2.40 -22.74
N TRP A 105 21.53 -3.44 -23.58
CA TRP A 105 22.79 -3.93 -24.11
C TRP A 105 23.44 -2.83 -24.97
N PRO A 106 24.77 -2.57 -24.89
CA PRO A 106 25.83 -3.33 -24.22
C PRO A 106 26.27 -2.81 -22.84
N PHE A 107 25.68 -1.74 -22.30
CA PHE A 107 26.33 -0.96 -21.24
C PHE A 107 25.61 -0.90 -19.89
N ARG A 108 24.40 -1.47 -19.77
CA ARG A 108 23.67 -1.50 -18.49
C ARG A 108 23.52 -2.93 -17.99
N ALA A 109 24.02 -3.18 -16.78
CA ALA A 109 23.73 -4.40 -16.05
C ALA A 109 22.24 -4.46 -15.74
N ALA A 110 21.69 -5.68 -15.64
CA ALA A 110 20.32 -5.86 -15.15
C ALA A 110 20.18 -5.23 -13.76
N GLN A 111 19.10 -4.47 -13.58
CA GLN A 111 18.81 -3.77 -12.34
C GLN A 111 17.59 -4.40 -11.68
N GLU A 112 17.71 -4.72 -10.39
CA GLU A 112 16.56 -5.13 -9.58
C GLU A 112 15.78 -3.87 -9.17
N VAL A 113 14.50 -3.85 -9.50
CA VAL A 113 13.56 -2.78 -9.14
C VAL A 113 12.48 -3.41 -8.26
N SER A 114 12.22 -2.81 -7.10
CA SER A 114 11.16 -3.25 -6.20
C SER A 114 9.87 -2.47 -6.47
N PHE A 115 8.76 -3.19 -6.53
CA PHE A 115 7.43 -2.62 -6.69
C PHE A 115 6.52 -3.15 -5.58
N TYR A 116 5.66 -2.28 -5.05
CA TYR A 116 4.57 -2.71 -4.18
C TYR A 116 3.32 -2.92 -5.03
N ARG A 117 2.72 -4.11 -4.95
CA ARG A 117 1.52 -4.44 -5.74
C ARG A 117 0.37 -4.91 -4.89
N ALA A 118 -0.79 -4.31 -5.09
CA ALA A 118 -2.09 -4.80 -4.60
C ALA A 118 -3.04 -4.97 -5.79
N ARG A 119 -4.00 -5.90 -5.68
CA ARG A 119 -4.87 -6.27 -6.81
C ARG A 119 -6.31 -6.49 -6.39
N PHE A 120 -7.22 -6.06 -7.25
CA PHE A 120 -8.64 -6.43 -7.21
C PHE A 120 -9.02 -7.02 -8.56
N SER A 121 -9.58 -8.23 -8.58
CA SER A 121 -9.77 -8.97 -9.83
C SER A 121 -11.17 -9.54 -9.92
N PHE A 122 -11.83 -9.27 -11.04
CA PHE A 122 -12.90 -10.12 -11.55
C PHE A 122 -12.30 -11.31 -12.30
N HIS A 123 -13.13 -12.14 -12.94
CA HIS A 123 -12.63 -13.23 -13.77
C HIS A 123 -11.94 -12.76 -15.07
N ASN A 124 -12.24 -11.55 -15.55
CA ASN A 124 -11.85 -11.04 -16.88
C ASN A 124 -10.91 -9.86 -16.77
N MET A 125 -11.16 -8.94 -15.84
CA MET A 125 -10.38 -7.73 -15.64
C MET A 125 -9.80 -7.67 -14.23
N SER A 126 -8.67 -7.00 -14.10
CA SER A 126 -8.00 -6.73 -12.83
C SER A 126 -7.63 -5.26 -12.73
N LEU A 127 -7.93 -4.67 -11.58
CA LEU A 127 -7.41 -3.40 -11.11
C LEU A 127 -6.13 -3.68 -10.34
N VAL A 128 -5.01 -3.18 -10.85
CA VAL A 128 -3.68 -3.30 -10.25
C VAL A 128 -3.26 -1.94 -9.69
N LEU A 129 -2.87 -1.93 -8.42
CA LEU A 129 -2.23 -0.81 -7.75
C LEU A 129 -0.74 -1.08 -7.72
N ARG A 130 0.07 -0.21 -8.34
CA ARG A 130 1.52 -0.32 -8.35
C ARG A 130 2.15 0.87 -7.66
N GLY A 131 2.81 0.64 -6.54
CA GLY A 131 3.72 1.59 -5.91
C GLY A 131 5.14 1.41 -6.47
N SER A 132 5.73 2.50 -6.95
CA SER A 132 7.16 2.61 -7.28
C SER A 132 7.69 3.85 -6.57
N ASP A 133 8.95 3.84 -6.12
CA ASP A 133 9.65 4.91 -5.38
C ASP A 133 8.82 6.14 -4.97
N ASP A 134 8.50 7.02 -5.93
CA ASP A 134 7.83 8.32 -5.74
C ASP A 134 6.37 8.39 -6.23
N ARG A 135 5.75 7.27 -6.62
CA ARG A 135 4.41 7.28 -7.22
C ARG A 135 3.59 6.02 -6.96
N VAL A 136 2.28 6.19 -6.97
CA VAL A 136 1.32 5.07 -7.01
C VAL A 136 0.47 5.19 -8.26
N GLU A 137 0.46 4.12 -9.04
CA GLU A 137 -0.18 4.04 -10.35
C GLU A 137 -1.32 3.03 -10.34
N PHE A 138 -2.39 3.35 -11.04
CA PHE A 138 -3.58 2.52 -11.16
C PHE A 138 -3.69 2.00 -12.59
N TYR A 139 -3.79 0.68 -12.74
CA TYR A 139 -3.95 0.02 -14.03
C TYR A 139 -5.21 -0.83 -14.04
N VAL A 140 -5.95 -0.83 -15.14
CA VAL A 140 -7.03 -1.79 -15.39
C VAL A 140 -6.67 -2.57 -16.64
N LEU A 141 -6.49 -3.88 -16.49
CA LEU A 141 -6.07 -4.76 -17.58
C LEU A 141 -6.75 -6.13 -17.49
N PRO A 142 -6.82 -6.86 -18.61
CA PRO A 142 -7.30 -8.23 -18.63
C PRO A 142 -6.48 -9.15 -17.71
N VAL A 143 -7.14 -10.08 -17.01
CA VAL A 143 -6.52 -10.96 -15.99
C VAL A 143 -5.41 -11.84 -16.58
N ASP A 144 -5.53 -12.25 -17.84
CA ASP A 144 -4.51 -13.01 -18.57
C ASP A 144 -3.22 -12.22 -18.80
N GLN A 145 -3.28 -10.89 -18.70
CA GLN A 145 -2.14 -9.99 -18.88
C GLN A 145 -1.54 -9.52 -17.55
N VAL A 146 -2.24 -9.70 -16.43
CA VAL A 146 -1.77 -9.34 -15.07
C VAL A 146 -0.58 -10.18 -14.62
N MET A 147 -0.43 -11.39 -15.16
CA MET A 147 0.73 -12.25 -14.88
C MET A 147 2.00 -11.80 -15.61
N ARG A 148 1.92 -10.74 -16.42
CA ARG A 148 3.07 -10.21 -17.17
C ARG A 148 3.73 -9.08 -16.36
N MET A 149 5.05 -8.98 -16.50
CA MET A 149 5.93 -8.03 -15.82
C MET A 149 5.48 -6.57 -16.00
N SER A 150 6.04 -5.65 -15.22
CA SER A 150 5.71 -4.20 -15.20
C SER A 150 5.62 -3.54 -16.58
N ALA A 151 6.36 -4.05 -17.57
CA ALA A 151 6.34 -3.58 -18.95
C ALA A 151 4.97 -3.67 -19.66
N VAL A 152 4.08 -4.58 -19.25
CA VAL A 152 2.73 -4.70 -19.83
C VAL A 152 1.79 -3.66 -19.24
N GLU A 153 1.91 -3.37 -17.95
CA GLU A 153 1.18 -2.30 -17.30
C GLU A 153 1.50 -0.94 -17.96
N ASP A 154 2.79 -0.70 -18.24
CA ASP A 154 3.26 0.52 -18.91
C ASP A 154 2.68 0.67 -20.33
N GLN A 155 2.44 -0.44 -21.04
CA GLN A 155 1.83 -0.42 -22.38
C GLN A 155 0.33 -0.07 -22.34
N TYR A 156 -0.37 -0.48 -21.29
CA TYR A 156 -1.78 -0.16 -21.08
C TYR A 156 -1.98 1.29 -20.65
N GLY A 157 -0.97 1.86 -19.99
CA GLY A 157 -1.00 3.22 -19.49
C GLY A 157 -1.73 3.32 -18.15
N ALA A 158 -1.14 4.07 -17.22
CA ALA A 158 -1.77 4.32 -15.93
C ALA A 158 -3.02 5.18 -16.11
N LEU A 159 -4.14 4.73 -15.55
CA LEU A 159 -5.40 5.48 -15.54
C LEU A 159 -5.33 6.68 -14.59
N MET A 160 -4.57 6.53 -13.52
CA MET A 160 -4.37 7.56 -12.50
C MET A 160 -3.00 7.37 -11.86
N VAL A 161 -2.34 8.49 -11.56
CA VAL A 161 -1.02 8.49 -10.93
C VAL A 161 -1.04 9.47 -9.76
N TYR A 162 -0.72 8.95 -8.57
CA TYR A 162 -0.45 9.73 -7.39
C TYR A 162 1.06 9.93 -7.31
N ASN A 163 1.51 11.19 -7.28
CA ASN A 163 2.92 11.51 -7.18
C ASN A 163 3.22 12.02 -5.78
N ALA A 164 4.29 11.51 -5.19
CA ALA A 164 4.83 11.92 -3.91
C ALA A 164 5.95 12.94 -4.13
N LYS A 165 5.97 13.99 -3.29
CA LYS A 165 7.07 14.95 -3.21
C LYS A 165 7.47 15.12 -1.77
N VAL A 166 8.77 15.12 -1.49
CA VAL A 166 9.29 15.46 -0.17
C VAL A 166 9.44 16.96 -0.06
N PHE A 167 8.73 17.58 0.88
CA PHE A 167 8.87 18.99 1.22
C PHE A 167 9.09 19.12 2.72
N ASN A 168 10.25 19.67 3.12
CA ASN A 168 10.64 19.84 4.53
C ASN A 168 10.56 18.54 5.36
N GLY A 169 10.97 17.40 4.78
CA GLY A 169 10.92 16.09 5.44
C GLY A 169 9.51 15.51 5.60
N LYS A 170 8.50 16.07 4.93
CA LYS A 170 7.14 15.52 4.85
C LYS A 170 6.84 15.13 3.42
N VAL A 171 6.11 14.03 3.26
CA VAL A 171 5.63 13.59 1.95
C VAL A 171 4.28 14.24 1.67
N GLU A 172 4.21 15.01 0.60
CA GLU A 172 3.00 15.57 0.04
C GLU A 172 2.61 14.79 -1.21
N TRP A 173 1.33 14.46 -1.33
CA TRP A 173 0.80 13.71 -2.46
C TRP A 173 0.03 14.64 -3.39
N GLU A 174 0.18 14.44 -4.69
CA GLU A 174 -0.55 15.16 -5.73
C GLU A 174 -1.09 14.23 -6.81
N VAL A 175 -2.18 14.65 -7.43
CA VAL A 175 -2.82 13.98 -8.57
C VAL A 175 -3.07 15.05 -9.61
N GLU A 176 -2.60 14.84 -10.84
CA GLU A 176 -2.71 15.81 -11.94
C GLU A 176 -2.22 17.24 -11.55
N GLY A 177 -1.12 17.31 -10.79
CA GLY A 177 -0.54 18.58 -10.34
C GLY A 177 -1.35 19.31 -9.27
N LYS A 178 -2.32 18.64 -8.63
CA LYS A 178 -3.11 19.20 -7.53
C LYS A 178 -2.92 18.42 -6.23
N PRO A 179 -2.90 19.07 -5.06
CA PRO A 179 -2.78 18.37 -3.79
C PRO A 179 -3.88 17.32 -3.56
N LEU A 180 -3.47 16.17 -3.03
CA LEU A 180 -4.33 15.05 -2.65
C LEU A 180 -4.80 15.23 -1.20
N THR A 181 -5.89 15.98 -1.05
CA THR A 181 -6.62 16.09 0.22
C THR A 181 -7.37 14.79 0.55
N ASP A 182 -7.70 14.53 1.81
CA ASP A 182 -8.42 13.31 2.22
C ASP A 182 -9.76 13.09 1.47
N GLU A 183 -10.54 14.15 1.25
CA GLU A 183 -11.79 14.06 0.47
C GLU A 183 -11.54 13.63 -0.98
N ARG A 184 -10.52 14.20 -1.62
CA ARG A 184 -10.11 13.83 -2.98
C ARG A 184 -9.57 12.42 -3.03
N PHE A 185 -8.78 12.02 -2.04
CA PHE A 185 -8.25 10.68 -1.92
C PHE A 185 -9.37 9.65 -1.93
N GLU A 186 -10.36 9.80 -1.04
CA GLU A 186 -11.49 8.87 -0.98
C GLU A 186 -12.25 8.85 -2.30
N ARG A 187 -12.58 10.04 -2.83
CA ARG A 187 -13.33 10.16 -4.08
C ARG A 187 -12.62 9.51 -5.26
N TYR A 188 -11.31 9.72 -5.41
CA TYR A 188 -10.54 9.13 -6.51
C TYR A 188 -10.47 7.61 -6.40
N CYS A 189 -10.25 7.06 -5.21
CA CYS A 189 -10.24 5.61 -5.02
C CYS A 189 -11.60 4.99 -5.35
N LEU A 190 -12.69 5.62 -4.92
CA LEU A 190 -14.06 5.14 -5.22
C LEU A 190 -14.41 5.28 -6.70
N LEU A 191 -14.00 6.37 -7.36
CA LEU A 191 -14.16 6.55 -8.80
C LEU A 191 -13.39 5.49 -9.59
N MET A 192 -12.17 5.15 -9.16
CA MET A 192 -11.39 4.08 -9.77
C MET A 192 -12.06 2.72 -9.60
N PHE A 193 -12.64 2.46 -8.43
CA PHE A 193 -13.40 1.24 -8.19
C PHE A 193 -14.67 1.16 -9.06
N GLU A 194 -15.45 2.25 -9.13
CA GLU A 194 -16.64 2.35 -10.00
C GLU A 194 -16.29 2.12 -11.46
N TYR A 195 -15.24 2.79 -11.95
CA TYR A 195 -14.73 2.61 -13.32
C TYR A 195 -14.35 1.16 -13.58
N PHE A 196 -13.62 0.52 -12.65
CA PHE A 196 -13.22 -0.88 -12.78
C PHE A 196 -14.41 -1.83 -12.86
N VAL A 197 -15.45 -1.64 -12.03
CA VAL A 197 -16.68 -2.44 -12.11
C VAL A 197 -17.35 -2.26 -13.46
N LYS A 198 -17.48 -1.01 -13.93
CA LYS A 198 -18.11 -0.68 -15.20
C LYS A 198 -17.37 -1.31 -16.39
N GLU A 199 -16.06 -1.13 -16.49
CA GLU A 199 -15.25 -1.73 -17.56
C GLU A 199 -15.37 -3.25 -17.57
N SER A 200 -15.41 -3.88 -16.39
CA SER A 200 -15.55 -5.34 -16.29
C SER A 200 -16.90 -5.84 -16.78
N GLN A 201 -17.98 -5.09 -16.55
CA GLN A 201 -19.32 -5.37 -17.07
C GLN A 201 -19.39 -5.16 -18.59
N GLU A 202 -18.78 -4.09 -19.10
CA GLU A 202 -18.71 -3.84 -20.55
C GLU A 202 -17.95 -4.94 -21.28
N GLU A 203 -16.82 -5.39 -20.73
CA GLU A 203 -16.03 -6.46 -21.33
C GLU A 203 -16.76 -7.80 -21.31
N LEU A 204 -17.53 -8.08 -20.26
CA LEU A 204 -18.45 -9.23 -20.20
C LEU A 204 -19.49 -9.19 -21.33
N MET A 205 -20.07 -8.03 -21.62
CA MET A 205 -21.04 -7.85 -22.71
C MET A 205 -20.41 -7.96 -24.10
N ARG A 206 -19.12 -7.64 -24.26
CA ARG A 206 -18.40 -7.82 -25.54
C ARG A 206 -18.04 -9.27 -25.81
N ALA A 207 -17.87 -10.07 -24.75
CA ALA A 207 -17.50 -11.48 -24.84
C ALA A 207 -18.71 -12.42 -25.00
N SER A 208 -19.94 -11.93 -24.80
CA SER A 208 -21.21 -12.66 -24.96
C SER A 208 -21.80 -12.52 -26.36
#